data_AF-A0A519LJQ0-F1
#
_entry.id   AF-A0A519LJQ0-F1
#
_cell.length_a   1.000
_cell.length_b   1.000
_cell.length_c   1.000
_cell.angle_alpha   90.00
_cell.angle_beta   90.00
_cell.angle_gamma   90.00
#
_symmetry.space_group_name_H-M   'P 1'
#
loop_
_entity.id
_entity.type
_entity.pdbx_description
1 polymer ?
#
loop_
_entity_poly.entity_id
_entity_poly.type
_entity_poly.pdbx_seq_one_letter_code
_entity_poly.pdbx_strand_id
1 'polypeptide(L)' 'MDNFVANHSIVRKIWSNPDVVLFIFAGAAAQFSVNKAVDWLYFTGKLPNDPLGRLFSTVAYAQKIVFSTTE' A
#
# COMPACT_ATOMS: atom_id res chain seq x y z
N MET A 1 -24.19 13.16 -4.98
CA MET A 1 -22.82 12.67 -4.77
C MET A 1 -22.75 11.17 -4.93
N ASP A 2 -22.25 10.71 -6.08
CA ASP A 2 -21.82 9.32 -6.22
C ASP A 2 -20.52 9.10 -5.42
N ASN A 3 -20.29 7.86 -4.97
CA ASN A 3 -19.02 7.48 -4.35
C ASN A 3 -17.96 7.27 -5.44
N PHE A 4 -16.71 7.69 -5.20
CA PHE A 4 -15.60 7.47 -6.13
C PHE A 4 -15.36 5.98 -6.39
N VAL A 5 -15.49 5.16 -5.34
CA VAL A 5 -15.53 3.70 -5.44
C VAL A 5 -16.90 3.19 -5.00
N ALA A 6 -17.51 2.29 -5.76
CA ALA A 6 -18.79 1.68 -5.43
C ALA A 6 -18.78 1.07 -4.00
N ASN A 7 -19.86 1.28 -3.24
CA ASN A 7 -19.94 0.87 -1.83
C ASN A 7 -19.69 -0.63 -1.60
N HIS A 8 -20.08 -1.49 -2.55
CA HIS A 8 -19.93 -2.94 -2.46
C HIS A 8 -18.64 -3.46 -3.11
N SER A 9 -17.73 -2.57 -3.51
CA SER A 9 -16.48 -2.94 -4.15
C SER A 9 -15.53 -3.64 -3.17
N ILE A 10 -14.87 -4.69 -3.65
CA ILE A 10 -13.78 -5.35 -2.93
C ILE A 10 -12.65 -4.37 -2.59
N VAL A 11 -12.45 -3.32 -3.39
CA VAL A 11 -11.47 -2.26 -3.14
C VAL A 11 -11.76 -1.59 -1.78
N ARG A 12 -13.00 -1.19 -1.51
CA ARG A 12 -13.37 -0.62 -0.21
C ARG A 12 -13.15 -1.60 0.93
N LYS A 13 -13.45 -2.89 0.73
CA LYS A 13 -13.24 -3.95 1.73
C LYS A 13 -11.75 -4.16 2.08
N ILE A 14 -10.88 -4.12 1.07
CA ILE A 14 -9.42 -4.24 1.27
C ILE A 14 -8.91 -3.02 2.03
N TRP A 15 -9.22 -1.81 1.56
CA TRP A 15 -8.70 -0.57 2.14
C TRP A 15 -9.35 -0.19 3.49
N SER A 16 -10.47 -0.81 3.88
CA SER A 16 -11.06 -0.66 5.22
C SER A 16 -10.47 -1.59 6.27
N ASN A 17 -9.72 -2.64 5.87
CA ASN A 17 -9.22 -3.65 6.79
C ASN A 17 -7.68 -3.53 6.94
N PRO A 18 -7.17 -3.04 8.09
CA PRO A 18 -5.75 -2.86 8.30
C PRO A 18 -4.97 -4.17 8.30
N ASP A 19 -5.55 -5.28 8.75
CA ASP A 19 -4.90 -6.60 8.76
C ASP A 19 -4.66 -7.10 7.33
N VAL A 20 -5.62 -6.89 6.44
CA VAL A 20 -5.49 -7.24 5.01
C VAL A 20 -4.41 -6.39 4.35
N VAL A 21 -4.39 -5.09 4.62
CA VAL A 21 -3.37 -4.17 4.12
C VAL A 21 -1.98 -4.57 4.60
N LEU A 22 -1.84 -4.88 5.90
CA LEU A 22 -0.57 -5.31 6.49
C LEU A 22 -0.11 -6.65 5.91
N PHE A 23 -1.03 -7.59 5.69
CA PHE A 23 -0.74 -8.89 5.08
C PHE A 23 -0.19 -8.74 3.66
N ILE A 24 -0.84 -7.91 2.83
CA ILE A 24 -0.38 -7.62 1.45
C ILE A 24 1.00 -6.95 1.49
N PHE A 25 1.19 -5.97 2.37
CA PHE A 25 2.48 -5.29 2.52
C PHE A 25 3.60 -6.25 2.92
N ALA A 26 3.37 -7.10 3.94
CA ALA A 26 4.36 -8.07 4.39
C ALA A 26 4.74 -9.05 3.26
N GLY A 27 3.75 -9.54 2.50
CA GLY A 27 4.01 -10.38 1.34
C GLY A 27 4.82 -9.68 0.24
N ALA A 28 4.47 -8.43 -0.08
CA ALA A 28 5.20 -7.63 -1.06
C ALA A 28 6.63 -7.31 -0.60
N ALA A 29 6.84 -7.00 0.68
CA ALA A 29 8.15 -6.75 1.26
C ALA A 29 9.03 -8.01 1.24
N ALA A 30 8.45 -9.18 1.52
CA ALA A 30 9.16 -10.46 1.41
C ALA A 30 9.53 -10.78 -0.04
N GLN A 31 8.65 -10.51 -1.02
CA GLN A 31 8.98 -10.67 -2.44
C GLN A 31 10.05 -9.69 -2.90
N PHE A 32 10.02 -8.45 -2.42
CA PHE A 32 11.03 -7.45 -2.70
C PHE A 32 12.41 -7.90 -2.23
N SER A 33 12.54 -8.44 -1.01
CA SER A 33 13.84 -8.83 -0.46
C SER A 33 14.51 -10.00 -1.18
N VAL A 34 13.77 -10.80 -1.94
CA VAL A 34 14.30 -11.95 -2.70
C VAL A 34 14.45 -11.68 -4.20
N ASN A 35 14.13 -10.47 -4.66
CA ASN A 35 14.19 -10.13 -6.08
C ASN A 35 15.59 -9.63 -6.48
N LYS A 36 16.32 -10.41 -7.29
CA LYS A 36 17.67 -10.03 -7.77
C LYS A 36 17.75 -8.66 -8.45
N ALA A 37 16.66 -8.18 -9.06
CA ALA A 37 16.63 -6.87 -9.69
C ALA A 37 16.82 -5.71 -8.70
N VAL A 38 16.63 -5.95 -7.39
CA VAL A 38 16.79 -4.93 -6.35
C VAL A 38 18.10 -5.06 -5.55
N ASP A 39 18.94 -6.05 -5.84
CA ASP A 39 20.22 -6.31 -5.14
C ASP A 39 21.12 -5.06 -5.08
N TRP A 40 21.13 -4.26 -6.16
CA TRP A 40 21.91 -3.04 -6.23
C TRP A 40 21.58 -2.04 -5.10
N LEU A 41 20.35 -2.03 -4.58
CA LEU A 41 19.96 -1.17 -3.45
C LEU A 41 20.69 -1.58 -2.17
N TYR A 42 20.90 -2.87 -1.96
CA TYR A 42 21.62 -3.42 -0.82
C TYR A 42 23.12 -3.13 -0.94
N PHE A 43 23.70 -3.35 -2.13
CA PHE A 43 25.12 -3.07 -2.37
C PHE A 43 25.48 -1.59 -2.29
N THR A 44 24.58 -0.71 -2.73
CA THR A 44 24.82 0.75 -2.71
C THR A 44 24.32 1.42 -1.43
N GLY A 45 23.66 0.70 -0.52
CA GLY A 45 23.03 1.27 0.67
C GLY A 45 21.85 2.21 0.36
N LYS A 46 21.27 2.13 -0.84
CA LYS A 46 20.18 3.01 -1.30
C LYS A 46 18.79 2.45 -0.98
N LEU A 47 18.68 1.60 0.03
CA LEU A 47 17.38 1.09 0.47
C LEU A 47 16.43 2.26 0.82
N PRO A 48 15.12 2.13 0.51
CA PRO A 48 14.17 3.16 0.88
C PRO A 48 14.19 3.43 2.38
N ASN A 49 14.46 4.67 2.76
CA ASN A 49 14.35 5.10 4.15
C ASN A 49 12.87 5.09 4.58
N ASP A 50 12.65 4.76 5.86
CA ASP A 50 11.35 4.77 6.54
C ASP A 50 10.23 3.98 5.81
N PRO A 51 10.38 2.65 5.60
CA PRO A 51 9.40 1.85 4.87
C PRO A 51 8.02 1.80 5.56
N LEU A 52 7.97 1.86 6.90
CA LEU A 52 6.71 1.83 7.66
C LEU A 52 5.97 3.17 7.57
N GLY A 53 6.64 4.31 7.74
CA GLY A 53 6.00 5.61 7.54
C GLY A 53 5.49 5.80 6.11
N ARG A 54 6.26 5.31 5.12
CA ARG A 54 5.83 5.29 3.70
C ARG A 54 4.63 4.39 3.46
N LEU A 55 4.54 3.23 4.12
CA LEU A 55 3.34 2.38 4.07
C LEU A 55 2.13 3.13 4.61
N PHE A 56 2.19 3.62 5.85
CA PHE A 56 1.02 4.26 6.48
C PHE A 56 0.57 5.52 5.75
N SER A 57 1.49 6.32 5.22
CA SER A 57 1.14 7.49 4.40
C SER A 57 0.47 7.10 3.08
N THR A 58 0.94 6.03 2.41
CA THR A 58 0.29 5.49 1.21
C THR A 58 -1.11 4.99 1.52
N VAL A 59 -1.28 4.25 2.62
CA VAL A 59 -2.58 3.72 3.05
C VAL A 59 -3.56 4.84 3.38
N ALA A 60 -3.12 5.84 4.16
CA ALA A 60 -3.95 6.98 4.50
C ALA A 60 -4.37 7.78 3.25
N TYR A 61 -3.44 7.98 2.31
CA TYR A 61 -3.74 8.65 1.05
C TYR A 61 -4.72 7.85 0.18
N ALA A 62 -4.52 6.54 0.06
CA ALA A 62 -5.41 5.65 -0.67
C ALA A 62 -6.82 5.63 -0.07
N GLN A 63 -6.94 5.60 1.27
CA GLN A 63 -8.23 5.68 1.94
C GLN A 63 -8.97 6.99 1.63
N LYS A 64 -8.28 8.13 1.61
CA LYS A 64 -8.88 9.42 1.22
C LYS A 64 -9.54 9.35 -0.16
N ILE A 65 -8.91 8.68 -1.12
CA ILE A 65 -9.42 8.52 -2.48
C ILE A 65 -10.56 7.49 -2.52
N VAL A 66 -10.33 6.30 -1.96
CA VAL A 66 -11.27 5.17 -2.04
C VAL A 66 -12.62 5.50 -1.37
N PHE A 67 -12.59 6.29 -0.31
CA PHE A 67 -13.77 6.70 0.44
C PHE A 67 -14.29 8.10 0.08
N SER A 68 -13.76 8.76 -0.96
CA SER A 68 -14.29 10.05 -1.41
C SER A 68 -15.57 9.90 -2.23
N THR A 69 -16.23 11.04 -2.45
CA THR A 69 -17.29 11.25 -3.44
C THR A 69 -16.70 11.71 -4.77
N THR A 70 -17.51 11.68 -5.84
CA THR A 70 -17.12 12.07 -7.21
C THR A 70 -17.24 13.58 -7.50
N GLU A 71 -17.23 14.42 -6.47
CA GLU A 71 -17.30 15.90 -6.60
C GLU A 71 -15.95 16.55 -6.30
#